data_AF-A0A3N5S611-F1
#
_entry.id   AF-A0A3N5S611-F1
#
_cell.length_a   1.000
_cell.length_b   1.000
_cell.length_c   1.000
_cell.angle_alpha   90.00
_cell.angle_beta   90.00
_cell.angle_gamma   90.00
#
_symmetry.space_group_name_H-M   'P 1'
#
loop_
_entity.id
_entity.type
_entity.pdbx_description
1 polymer ?
#
loop_
_entity_poly.entity_id
_entity_poly.type
_entity_poly.pdbx_seq_one_letter_code
_entity_poly.pdbx_strand_id
1 'polypeptide(L)'
;MQKISNHLYLFHDTCNVYVLCSGPEAVLVDFGSGDVLDHLADIGLERVTDVLMTHHHRDQGQGLSRAVEAGIRIWVPHAEQDLFHSMEAHWQAREVYNNYNVRQDRFSLLESIPVTGTLGDYEVRPFGDHVMTVLPTPGHTTGSISLLVEVDGQRVLFSGDLIAGPGKVISLAATQWTYNGAEGVAASVASLLDLQDRQLELLLPSHGDPIPDPKAAIDLLVERFWELLQRRKQNPRLFQLRERPYQPVLPAGEGPGTPHLLMHRASMANSYVLLSESGKALFIDFGYDFVTGIAAGSDRAARRPWLYTLPALKAQFDVQKIDVVLPTHYHDDHVAGCNLLHRVEGTQVWAAESFADILENPARYDLPCLWYDPIPVDRRLPLGQPIAWEEYTLTLHPLPGHTRYAVAVEFEVDGLRVLATGDQYQGDEGLIWNYVYQNRYTVGDYAASTALYQRICPD
;
A
#
# COMPACT_ATOMS: atom_id res chain seq x y z
N MET A 1 30.42 -12.39 -13.41
CA MET A 1 29.75 -11.17 -12.94
C MET A 1 30.18 -9.97 -13.79
N GLN A 2 29.23 -9.13 -14.20
CA GLN A 2 29.48 -7.86 -14.91
C GLN A 2 29.62 -6.72 -13.89
N LYS A 3 30.70 -5.94 -13.98
CA LYS A 3 30.88 -4.74 -13.13
C LYS A 3 29.99 -3.60 -13.65
N ILE A 4 29.17 -3.00 -12.79
CA ILE A 4 28.35 -1.82 -13.09
C ILE A 4 29.06 -0.56 -12.58
N SER A 5 29.48 -0.58 -11.31
CA SER A 5 30.30 0.46 -10.67
C SER A 5 31.32 -0.20 -9.73
N ASN A 6 32.02 0.56 -8.88
CA ASN A 6 33.07 0.00 -8.00
C ASN A 6 32.53 -0.97 -6.95
N HIS A 7 31.34 -0.69 -6.41
CA HIS A 7 30.71 -1.50 -5.36
C HIS A 7 29.43 -2.18 -5.82
N LEU A 8 29.18 -2.24 -7.13
CA LEU A 8 27.98 -2.82 -7.71
C LEU A 8 28.28 -3.69 -8.92
N TYR A 9 27.80 -4.93 -8.87
CA TYR A 9 27.91 -5.92 -9.93
C TYR A 9 26.56 -6.50 -10.29
N LEU A 10 26.46 -7.00 -11.52
CA LEU A 10 25.33 -7.74 -12.06
C LEU A 10 25.75 -9.18 -12.33
N PHE A 11 24.93 -10.13 -11.87
CA PHE A 11 25.01 -11.54 -12.21
C PHE A 11 23.74 -11.94 -12.96
N HIS A 12 23.90 -12.49 -14.17
CA HIS A 12 22.77 -12.97 -14.95
C HIS A 12 22.44 -14.42 -14.57
N ASP A 13 21.20 -14.65 -14.16
CA ASP A 13 20.65 -15.93 -13.73
C ASP A 13 19.22 -16.08 -14.31
N THR A 14 18.32 -16.81 -13.65
CA THR A 14 16.89 -16.82 -13.95
C THR A 14 16.26 -15.42 -13.90
N CYS A 15 16.82 -14.55 -13.07
CA CYS A 15 16.68 -13.10 -13.11
C CYS A 15 18.06 -12.44 -12.98
N ASN A 16 18.13 -11.12 -13.12
CA ASN A 16 19.31 -10.34 -12.76
C ASN A 16 19.44 -10.29 -11.24
N VAL A 17 20.56 -10.81 -10.74
CA VAL A 17 20.95 -10.69 -9.32
C VAL A 17 21.97 -9.57 -9.21
N TYR A 18 21.66 -8.57 -8.38
CA TYR A 18 22.56 -7.45 -8.15
C TYR A 18 23.37 -7.65 -6.88
N VAL A 19 24.69 -7.45 -6.97
CA VAL A 19 25.64 -7.67 -5.88
C VAL A 19 26.20 -6.33 -5.43
N LEU A 20 25.87 -5.94 -4.20
CA LEU A 20 26.37 -4.72 -3.55
C LEU A 20 27.49 -5.09 -2.58
N CYS A 21 28.71 -4.65 -2.87
CA CYS A 21 29.89 -5.00 -2.09
C CYS A 21 30.01 -4.09 -0.86
N SER A 22 30.34 -4.67 0.30
CA SER A 22 30.67 -4.01 1.58
C SER A 22 31.94 -4.65 2.13
N GLY A 23 33.11 -4.16 1.71
CA GLY A 23 34.39 -4.83 1.98
C GLY A 23 34.44 -6.25 1.37
N PRO A 24 34.79 -7.31 2.14
CA PRO A 24 34.78 -8.69 1.65
C PRO A 24 33.38 -9.34 1.62
N GLU A 25 32.34 -8.59 2.00
CA GLU A 25 30.97 -9.08 2.12
C GLU A 25 30.06 -8.47 1.07
N ALA A 26 28.90 -9.08 0.85
CA ALA A 26 27.90 -8.53 -0.05
C ALA A 26 26.47 -8.62 0.48
N VAL A 27 25.65 -7.71 -0.06
CA VAL A 27 24.19 -7.74 -0.02
C VAL A 27 23.71 -8.02 -1.44
N LEU A 28 22.72 -8.89 -1.59
CA LEU A 28 22.11 -9.21 -2.88
C LEU A 28 20.73 -8.60 -2.99
N VAL A 29 20.37 -8.14 -4.18
CA VAL A 29 18.99 -7.83 -4.55
C VAL A 29 18.50 -8.86 -5.55
N ASP A 30 17.40 -9.51 -5.20
CA ASP A 30 16.93 -10.79 -5.72
C ASP A 30 18.01 -11.89 -5.61
N PHE A 31 17.70 -13.12 -6.04
CA PHE A 31 18.58 -14.27 -5.80
C PHE A 31 18.67 -15.28 -6.95
N GLY A 32 17.71 -15.27 -7.86
CA GLY A 32 17.67 -16.18 -9.00
C GLY A 32 17.67 -17.65 -8.55
N SER A 33 18.55 -18.44 -9.16
CA SER A 33 18.83 -19.83 -8.79
C SER A 33 19.85 -19.98 -7.65
N GLY A 34 20.46 -18.88 -7.21
CA GLY A 34 21.50 -18.86 -6.20
C GLY A 34 22.91 -19.17 -6.73
N ASP A 35 23.07 -19.33 -8.04
CA ASP A 35 24.37 -19.62 -8.68
C ASP A 35 25.40 -18.50 -8.45
N VAL A 36 24.93 -17.29 -8.15
CA VAL A 36 25.77 -16.16 -7.71
C VAL A 36 26.74 -16.53 -6.58
N LEU A 37 26.36 -17.46 -5.69
CA LEU A 37 27.19 -17.90 -4.55
C LEU A 37 28.45 -18.63 -5.00
N ASP A 38 28.43 -19.31 -6.15
CA ASP A 38 29.58 -20.05 -6.67
C ASP A 38 30.60 -19.13 -7.36
N HIS A 39 30.26 -17.84 -7.53
CA HIS A 39 31.03 -16.84 -8.26
C HIS A 39 31.51 -15.68 -7.39
N LEU A 40 31.32 -15.73 -6.07
CA LEU A 40 31.72 -14.65 -5.15
C LEU A 40 33.24 -14.37 -5.19
N ALA A 41 34.04 -15.44 -5.19
CA ALA A 41 35.49 -15.34 -5.19
C ALA A 41 36.05 -14.66 -6.46
N ASP A 42 35.33 -14.74 -7.59
CA ASP A 42 35.73 -14.13 -8.87
C ASP A 42 35.85 -12.60 -8.78
N ILE A 43 35.16 -11.98 -7.83
CA ILE A 43 35.19 -10.54 -7.57
C ILE A 43 35.74 -10.20 -6.17
N GLY A 44 36.39 -11.16 -5.51
CA GLY A 44 37.04 -10.97 -4.22
C GLY A 44 36.11 -10.91 -3.02
N LEU A 45 34.88 -11.44 -3.14
CA LEU A 45 33.95 -11.56 -2.03
C LEU A 45 34.12 -12.91 -1.31
N GLU A 46 34.00 -12.88 0.01
CA GLU A 46 34.09 -14.05 0.88
C GLU A 46 32.71 -14.62 1.23
N ARG A 47 31.70 -13.76 1.40
CA ARG A 47 30.34 -14.19 1.76
C ARG A 47 29.27 -13.17 1.38
N VAL A 48 28.03 -13.64 1.33
CA VAL A 48 26.81 -12.83 1.30
C VAL A 48 26.22 -12.78 2.71
N THR A 49 25.69 -11.63 3.11
CA THR A 49 25.09 -11.42 4.44
C THR A 49 23.57 -11.32 4.41
N ASP A 50 23.03 -10.71 3.36
CA ASP A 50 21.61 -10.43 3.18
C ASP A 50 21.21 -10.64 1.71
N VAL A 51 19.98 -11.13 1.51
CA VAL A 51 19.25 -11.15 0.25
C VAL A 51 17.98 -10.34 0.44
N LEU A 52 17.76 -9.35 -0.44
CA LEU A 52 16.60 -8.47 -0.44
C LEU A 52 15.73 -8.81 -1.66
N MET A 53 14.54 -9.34 -1.44
CA MET A 53 13.62 -9.72 -2.52
C MET A 53 12.77 -8.53 -2.97
N THR A 54 12.61 -8.34 -4.27
CA THR A 54 11.75 -7.28 -4.84
C THR A 54 10.28 -7.69 -4.91
N HIS A 55 10.01 -8.97 -5.18
CA HIS A 55 8.68 -9.55 -5.23
C HIS A 55 8.73 -11.10 -5.14
N HIS A 56 7.57 -11.73 -5.03
CA HIS A 56 7.43 -13.15 -4.73
C HIS A 56 7.59 -14.13 -5.89
N HIS A 57 7.72 -13.67 -7.14
CA HIS A 57 7.81 -14.61 -8.26
C HIS A 57 9.07 -15.48 -8.14
N ARG A 58 8.90 -16.77 -8.44
CA ARG A 58 9.85 -17.84 -8.15
C ARG A 58 11.15 -17.68 -8.92
N ASP A 59 11.12 -17.16 -10.14
CA ASP A 59 12.33 -16.85 -10.91
C ASP A 59 13.26 -15.86 -10.18
N GLN A 60 12.73 -15.05 -9.26
CA GLN A 60 13.52 -14.14 -8.44
C GLN A 60 14.26 -14.84 -7.30
N GLY A 61 13.72 -15.96 -6.80
CA GLY A 61 14.15 -16.54 -5.51
C GLY A 61 14.11 -18.05 -5.44
N GLN A 62 14.04 -18.77 -6.57
CA GLN A 62 13.95 -20.23 -6.58
C GLN A 62 15.15 -20.91 -5.90
N GLY A 63 16.30 -20.23 -5.84
CA GLY A 63 17.49 -20.69 -5.14
C GLY A 63 17.48 -20.47 -3.63
N LEU A 64 16.48 -19.81 -3.04
CA LEU A 64 16.54 -19.31 -1.64
C LEU A 64 16.82 -20.41 -0.59
N SER A 65 16.55 -21.69 -0.87
CA SER A 65 17.00 -22.78 -0.01
C SER A 65 18.53 -22.80 0.19
N ARG A 66 19.31 -22.48 -0.85
CA ARG A 66 20.78 -22.33 -0.75
C ARG A 66 21.16 -21.17 0.15
N ALA A 67 20.39 -20.07 0.14
CA ALA A 67 20.61 -18.94 1.03
C ALA A 67 20.38 -19.35 2.50
N VAL A 68 19.33 -20.13 2.77
CA VAL A 68 19.06 -20.71 4.10
C VAL A 68 20.19 -21.63 4.54
N GLU A 69 20.64 -22.55 3.68
CA GLU A 69 21.75 -23.47 3.97
C GLU A 69 23.07 -22.73 4.26
N ALA A 70 23.31 -21.61 3.58
CA ALA A 70 24.47 -20.75 3.80
C ALA A 70 24.33 -19.80 5.01
N GLY A 71 23.18 -19.79 5.70
CA GLY A 71 22.91 -18.90 6.82
C GLY A 71 22.78 -17.42 6.43
N ILE A 72 22.41 -17.14 5.18
CA ILE A 72 22.18 -15.80 4.65
C ILE A 72 20.82 -15.29 5.13
N ARG A 73 20.75 -14.02 5.55
CA ARG A 73 19.49 -13.40 5.97
C ARG A 73 18.63 -13.07 4.76
N ILE A 74 17.35 -13.41 4.81
CA ILE A 74 16.41 -13.23 3.70
C ILE A 74 15.34 -12.22 4.11
N TRP A 75 15.22 -11.14 3.34
CA TRP A 75 14.28 -10.05 3.57
C TRP A 75 13.30 -9.97 2.40
N VAL A 76 12.00 -9.91 2.71
CA VAL A 76 10.94 -10.01 1.68
C VAL A 76 9.96 -8.84 1.78
N PRO A 77 9.25 -8.47 0.70
CA PRO A 77 8.25 -7.40 0.76
C PRO A 77 7.17 -7.71 1.78
N HIS A 78 6.86 -6.77 2.67
CA HIS A 78 5.89 -7.00 3.75
C HIS A 78 4.50 -7.42 3.23
N ALA A 79 4.05 -6.83 2.11
CA ALA A 79 2.77 -7.15 1.49
C ALA A 79 2.71 -8.57 0.90
N GLU A 80 3.87 -9.19 0.63
CA GLU A 80 3.95 -10.50 -0.04
C GLU A 80 4.60 -11.58 0.83
N GLN A 81 4.86 -11.30 2.11
CA GLN A 81 5.61 -12.18 3.01
C GLN A 81 5.05 -13.62 3.08
N ASP A 82 3.72 -13.77 3.04
CA ASP A 82 3.05 -15.07 3.09
C ASP A 82 3.33 -15.93 1.84
N LEU A 83 3.73 -15.31 0.72
CA LEU A 83 4.16 -15.98 -0.50
C LEU A 83 5.66 -16.40 -0.46
N PHE A 84 6.27 -16.36 0.74
CA PHE A 84 7.59 -16.91 1.02
C PHE A 84 7.57 -17.91 2.18
N HIS A 85 7.00 -17.53 3.33
CA HIS A 85 7.08 -18.33 4.55
C HIS A 85 5.78 -19.11 4.88
N SER A 86 4.74 -18.99 4.06
CA SER A 86 3.43 -19.63 4.26
C SER A 86 2.92 -20.34 2.99
N MET A 87 3.82 -20.91 2.19
CA MET A 87 3.48 -21.50 0.89
C MET A 87 2.56 -22.71 0.98
N GLU A 88 2.68 -23.56 2.01
CA GLU A 88 1.78 -24.71 2.16
C GLU A 88 0.34 -24.24 2.34
N ALA A 89 0.12 -23.20 3.16
CA ALA A 89 -1.20 -22.60 3.34
C ALA A 89 -1.70 -21.97 2.03
N HIS A 90 -0.84 -21.26 1.30
CA HIS A 90 -1.16 -20.71 -0.02
C HIS A 90 -1.65 -21.80 -0.99
N TRP A 91 -0.89 -22.89 -1.14
CA TRP A 91 -1.23 -23.97 -2.07
C TRP A 91 -2.48 -24.74 -1.65
N GLN A 92 -2.69 -24.95 -0.34
CA GLN A 92 -3.92 -25.58 0.17
C GLN A 92 -5.17 -24.71 -0.04
N ALA A 93 -5.03 -23.38 0.06
CA ALA A 93 -6.14 -22.45 -0.11
C ALA A 93 -6.47 -22.14 -1.59
N ARG A 94 -5.60 -22.53 -2.53
CA ARG A 94 -5.71 -22.09 -3.93
C ARG A 94 -6.83 -22.80 -4.68
N GLU A 95 -7.73 -22.03 -5.27
CA GLU A 95 -8.80 -22.54 -6.14
C GLU A 95 -8.23 -23.17 -7.44
N VAL A 96 -8.70 -24.37 -7.77
CA VAL A 96 -8.30 -25.11 -8.99
C VAL A 96 -9.41 -25.10 -10.05
N TYR A 97 -10.66 -25.34 -9.65
CA TYR A 97 -11.82 -25.34 -10.56
C TYR A 97 -12.60 -24.03 -10.44
N ASN A 98 -13.20 -23.57 -11.54
CA ASN A 98 -13.96 -22.32 -11.61
C ASN A 98 -13.18 -21.08 -11.12
N ASN A 99 -11.93 -20.94 -11.56
CA ASN A 99 -11.01 -19.92 -11.08
C ASN A 99 -11.06 -18.64 -11.94
N TYR A 100 -11.49 -17.53 -11.33
CA TYR A 100 -11.42 -16.18 -11.90
C TYR A 100 -10.26 -15.35 -11.34
N ASN A 101 -9.50 -15.89 -10.38
CA ASN A 101 -8.27 -15.30 -9.87
C ASN A 101 -7.12 -15.57 -10.85
N VAL A 102 -6.80 -14.54 -11.64
CA VAL A 102 -5.76 -14.55 -12.67
C VAL A 102 -4.44 -13.94 -12.20
N ARG A 103 -4.33 -13.55 -10.92
CA ARG A 103 -3.05 -13.11 -10.36
C ARG A 103 -1.98 -14.19 -10.56
N GLN A 104 -0.74 -13.74 -10.75
CA GLN A 104 0.41 -14.61 -10.98
C GLN A 104 1.05 -15.15 -9.69
N ASP A 105 0.30 -15.20 -8.59
CA ASP A 105 0.73 -15.85 -7.33
C ASP A 105 1.05 -17.35 -7.47
N ARG A 106 0.59 -18.02 -8.54
CA ARG A 106 1.02 -19.39 -8.89
C ARG A 106 2.47 -19.49 -9.36
N PHE A 107 3.09 -18.35 -9.63
CA PHE A 107 4.51 -18.27 -9.89
C PHE A 107 5.31 -18.09 -8.60
N SER A 108 4.72 -18.16 -7.40
CA SER A 108 5.45 -18.16 -6.12
C SER A 108 6.31 -19.42 -5.91
N LEU A 109 7.08 -19.42 -4.82
CA LEU A 109 7.87 -20.57 -4.35
C LEU A 109 6.99 -21.81 -4.13
N LEU A 110 7.57 -23.01 -4.29
CA LEU A 110 6.80 -24.24 -4.12
C LEU A 110 6.63 -24.66 -2.65
N GLU A 111 7.58 -24.28 -1.81
CA GLU A 111 7.65 -24.67 -0.40
C GLU A 111 8.03 -23.43 0.43
N SER A 112 7.64 -23.42 1.70
CA SER A 112 7.97 -22.31 2.58
C SER A 112 9.46 -22.26 2.88
N ILE A 113 10.02 -21.06 2.91
CA ILE A 113 11.37 -20.79 3.38
C ILE A 113 11.32 -19.89 4.63
N PRO A 114 12.21 -20.08 5.61
CA PRO A 114 12.33 -19.14 6.71
C PRO A 114 12.82 -17.79 6.20
N VAL A 115 12.12 -16.72 6.57
CA VAL A 115 12.54 -15.34 6.30
C VAL A 115 13.08 -14.71 7.59
N THR A 116 14.07 -13.82 7.45
CA THR A 116 14.63 -13.05 8.58
C THR A 116 13.69 -11.92 9.01
N GLY A 117 12.98 -11.32 8.06
CA GLY A 117 11.98 -10.29 8.33
C GLY A 117 11.45 -9.68 7.04
N THR A 118 10.67 -8.62 7.17
CA THR A 118 10.05 -7.95 6.04
C THR A 118 10.68 -6.60 5.74
N LEU A 119 10.61 -6.18 4.48
CA LEU A 119 10.89 -4.84 3.99
C LEU A 119 9.58 -4.05 3.99
N GLY A 120 9.46 -3.09 4.91
CA GLY A 120 8.27 -2.25 5.03
C GLY A 120 8.30 -1.09 4.03
N ASP A 121 7.15 -0.72 3.47
CA ASP A 121 7.07 0.43 2.57
C ASP A 121 7.56 1.70 3.26
N TYR A 122 8.35 2.49 2.52
CA TYR A 122 9.02 3.73 2.93
C TYR A 122 10.05 3.57 4.05
N GLU A 123 10.38 2.33 4.43
CA GLU A 123 11.44 2.06 5.40
C GLU A 123 12.80 2.46 4.83
N VAL A 124 13.62 3.09 5.67
CA VAL A 124 15.04 3.37 5.39
C VAL A 124 15.87 2.53 6.34
N ARG A 125 16.69 1.62 5.79
CA ARG A 125 17.39 0.61 6.60
C ARG A 125 18.79 0.30 6.05
N PRO A 126 19.80 0.17 6.93
CA PRO A 126 21.14 -0.26 6.51
C PRO A 126 21.22 -1.79 6.28
N PHE A 127 21.96 -2.17 5.24
CA PHE A 127 22.41 -3.53 4.93
C PHE A 127 23.88 -3.47 4.49
N GLY A 128 24.78 -4.02 5.31
CA GLY A 128 26.22 -3.76 5.14
C GLY A 128 26.53 -2.26 5.21
N ASP A 129 27.27 -1.75 4.23
CA ASP A 129 27.61 -0.33 4.09
C ASP A 129 26.54 0.47 3.34
N HIS A 130 25.45 -0.18 2.89
CA HIS A 130 24.44 0.43 2.01
C HIS A 130 23.16 0.77 2.78
N VAL A 131 22.67 2.00 2.62
CA VAL A 131 21.36 2.41 3.17
C VAL A 131 20.31 2.28 2.08
N MET A 132 19.38 1.34 2.28
CA MET A 132 18.28 1.06 1.36
C MET A 132 17.04 1.85 1.77
N THR A 133 16.39 2.50 0.80
CA THR A 133 15.02 3.00 0.94
C THR A 133 14.07 2.09 0.18
N VAL A 134 13.09 1.52 0.89
CA VAL A 134 12.07 0.65 0.31
C VAL A 134 10.95 1.50 -0.28
N LEU A 135 10.71 1.40 -1.59
CA LEU A 135 9.66 2.13 -2.28
C LEU A 135 8.55 1.17 -2.71
N PRO A 136 7.30 1.37 -2.28
CA PRO A 136 6.18 0.62 -2.82
C PRO A 136 6.02 0.92 -4.31
N THR A 137 6.07 -0.12 -5.14
CA THR A 137 5.92 0.01 -6.60
C THR A 137 4.98 -1.06 -7.13
N PRO A 138 3.70 -1.06 -6.70
CA PRO A 138 2.71 -1.99 -7.22
C PRO A 138 2.59 -1.86 -8.74
N GLY A 139 2.49 -3.00 -9.43
CA GLY A 139 2.39 -3.05 -10.88
C GLY A 139 2.46 -4.47 -11.39
N HIS A 140 3.68 -5.01 -11.49
CA HIS A 140 3.93 -6.41 -11.85
C HIS A 140 3.29 -7.38 -10.86
N THR A 141 3.44 -7.11 -9.57
CA THR A 141 2.62 -7.68 -8.53
C THR A 141 1.96 -6.56 -7.73
N THR A 142 0.99 -6.91 -6.91
CA THR A 142 0.30 -5.97 -6.00
C THR A 142 1.21 -5.49 -4.87
N GLY A 143 2.12 -6.34 -4.40
CA GLY A 143 3.00 -6.04 -3.27
C GLY A 143 4.46 -5.80 -3.64
N SER A 144 4.79 -5.68 -4.93
CA SER A 144 6.15 -5.41 -5.39
C SER A 144 6.70 -4.11 -4.82
N ILE A 145 8.02 -4.11 -4.62
CA ILE A 145 8.79 -2.97 -4.16
C ILE A 145 9.97 -2.72 -5.09
N SER A 146 10.46 -1.49 -5.06
CA SER A 146 11.75 -1.10 -5.61
C SER A 146 12.67 -0.67 -4.47
N LEU A 147 13.97 -0.91 -4.62
CA LEU A 147 14.98 -0.57 -3.62
C LEU A 147 15.85 0.56 -4.15
N LEU A 148 15.84 1.70 -3.45
CA LEU A 148 16.65 2.87 -3.77
C LEU A 148 17.90 2.91 -2.90
N VAL A 149 19.05 3.12 -3.52
CA VAL A 149 20.36 3.21 -2.86
C VAL A 149 21.22 4.28 -3.52
N GLU A 150 22.07 4.93 -2.74
CA GLU A 150 23.20 5.70 -3.27
C GLU A 150 24.45 4.81 -3.25
N VAL A 151 25.03 4.53 -4.41
CA VAL A 151 26.24 3.71 -4.53
C VAL A 151 27.21 4.39 -5.50
N ASP A 152 28.47 4.52 -5.10
CA ASP A 152 29.51 5.20 -5.89
C ASP A 152 29.16 6.62 -6.33
N GLY A 153 28.37 7.34 -5.53
CA GLY A 153 27.91 8.69 -5.82
C GLY A 153 26.77 8.77 -6.84
N GLN A 154 26.15 7.63 -7.18
CA GLN A 154 25.00 7.57 -8.08
C GLN A 154 23.74 7.13 -7.34
N ARG A 155 22.61 7.74 -7.68
CA ARG A 155 21.29 7.34 -7.20
C ARG A 155 20.72 6.21 -8.06
N VAL A 156 20.80 4.99 -7.55
CA VAL A 156 20.47 3.74 -8.24
C VAL A 156 19.17 3.14 -7.68
N LEU A 157 18.30 2.64 -8.56
CA LEU A 157 17.09 1.93 -8.16
C LEU A 157 17.06 0.51 -8.75
N PHE A 158 16.91 -0.48 -7.88
CA PHE A 158 16.52 -1.83 -8.27
C PHE A 158 15.01 -1.88 -8.43
N SER A 159 14.53 -2.01 -9.67
CA SER A 159 13.12 -1.80 -10.01
C SER A 159 12.26 -3.07 -9.96
N GLY A 160 12.85 -4.22 -9.61
CA GLY A 160 12.18 -5.50 -9.80
C GLY A 160 11.78 -5.67 -11.27
N ASP A 161 10.57 -6.19 -11.46
CA ASP A 161 9.93 -6.36 -12.76
C ASP A 161 8.96 -5.24 -13.15
N LEU A 162 8.96 -4.10 -12.44
CA LEU A 162 8.11 -2.95 -12.80
C LEU A 162 8.36 -2.45 -14.23
N ILE A 163 9.62 -2.49 -14.65
CA ILE A 163 10.10 -2.14 -15.99
C ILE A 163 11.24 -3.09 -16.34
N ALA A 164 11.26 -3.64 -17.55
CA ALA A 164 12.29 -4.58 -18.03
C ALA A 164 13.21 -3.96 -19.11
N GLY A 165 13.00 -2.68 -19.41
CA GLY A 165 13.70 -1.94 -20.45
C GLY A 165 12.85 -0.78 -20.98
N PRO A 166 13.38 0.07 -21.89
CA PRO A 166 12.65 1.21 -22.42
C PRO A 166 11.30 0.80 -23.05
N GLY A 167 10.20 1.22 -22.41
CA GLY A 167 8.84 0.89 -22.84
C GLY A 167 8.45 -0.58 -22.75
N LYS A 168 9.12 -1.40 -21.93
CA LYS A 168 8.91 -2.85 -21.84
C LYS A 168 8.67 -3.32 -20.40
N VAL A 169 7.82 -4.33 -20.25
CA VAL A 169 7.69 -5.17 -19.06
C VAL A 169 7.93 -6.63 -19.45
N ILE A 170 8.31 -7.47 -18.48
CA ILE A 170 8.55 -8.89 -18.73
C ILE A 170 7.26 -9.66 -19.04
N SER A 171 6.15 -9.27 -18.40
CA SER A 171 4.86 -9.95 -18.50
C SER A 171 3.71 -8.96 -18.41
N LEU A 172 2.96 -8.78 -19.50
CA LEU A 172 1.67 -8.06 -19.45
C LEU A 172 0.61 -8.85 -18.67
N ALA A 173 0.75 -10.17 -18.55
CA ALA A 173 -0.21 -10.98 -17.80
C ALA A 173 -0.06 -10.80 -16.29
N ALA A 174 1.13 -10.44 -15.80
CA ALA A 174 1.38 -10.18 -14.38
C ALA A 174 0.61 -8.95 -13.88
N THR A 175 0.44 -7.95 -14.74
CA THR A 175 -0.28 -6.71 -14.40
C THR A 175 -1.81 -6.86 -14.43
N GLN A 176 -2.32 -8.06 -14.72
CA GLN A 176 -3.75 -8.35 -14.72
C GLN A 176 -4.13 -9.05 -13.41
N TRP A 177 -4.72 -8.31 -12.46
CA TRP A 177 -4.98 -8.82 -11.12
C TRP A 177 -6.40 -9.38 -10.94
N THR A 178 -7.33 -8.98 -11.80
CA THR A 178 -8.69 -9.52 -11.86
C THR A 178 -9.00 -10.07 -13.25
N TYR A 179 -10.07 -10.87 -13.36
CA TYR A 179 -10.53 -11.36 -14.65
C TYR A 179 -10.91 -10.18 -15.56
N ASN A 180 -10.18 -10.02 -16.68
CA ASN A 180 -10.29 -8.90 -17.62
C ASN A 180 -9.86 -7.51 -17.06
N GLY A 181 -9.19 -7.49 -15.92
CA GLY A 181 -8.65 -6.28 -15.29
C GLY A 181 -7.44 -5.67 -16.01
N ALA A 182 -7.07 -4.46 -15.62
CA ALA A 182 -5.81 -3.81 -15.96
C ALA A 182 -5.32 -2.93 -14.78
N GLU A 183 -5.62 -3.37 -13.56
CA GLU A 183 -5.32 -2.68 -12.32
C GLU A 183 -3.81 -2.49 -12.14
N GLY A 184 -3.03 -3.53 -12.46
CA GLY A 184 -1.58 -3.49 -12.40
C GLY A 184 -0.95 -2.62 -13.48
N VAL A 185 -1.61 -2.43 -14.64
CA VAL A 185 -1.15 -1.45 -15.65
C VAL A 185 -1.29 -0.03 -15.11
N ALA A 186 -2.45 0.29 -14.52
CA ALA A 186 -2.68 1.60 -13.91
C ALA A 186 -1.79 1.83 -12.68
N ALA A 187 -1.57 0.80 -11.85
CA ALA A 187 -0.65 0.87 -10.72
C ALA A 187 0.80 1.07 -11.19
N SER A 188 1.21 0.37 -12.25
CA SER A 188 2.54 0.56 -12.86
C SER A 188 2.72 2.01 -13.31
N VAL A 189 1.72 2.62 -13.96
CA VAL A 189 1.78 4.05 -14.35
C VAL A 189 1.96 4.94 -13.13
N ALA A 190 1.19 4.74 -12.05
CA ALA A 190 1.34 5.52 -10.82
C ALA A 190 2.74 5.34 -10.19
N SER A 191 3.21 4.10 -10.05
CA SER A 191 4.54 3.77 -9.53
C SER A 191 5.66 4.38 -10.36
N LEU A 192 5.60 4.28 -11.69
CA LEU A 192 6.60 4.84 -12.60
C LEU A 192 6.67 6.36 -12.51
N LEU A 193 5.52 7.04 -12.39
CA LEU A 193 5.46 8.49 -12.24
C LEU A 193 6.02 8.94 -10.88
N ASP A 194 5.75 8.21 -9.78
CA ASP A 194 6.40 8.48 -8.48
C ASP A 194 7.91 8.29 -8.55
N LEU A 195 8.40 7.23 -9.21
CA LEU A 195 9.83 7.02 -9.38
C LEU A 195 10.50 8.11 -10.22
N GLN A 196 9.78 8.64 -11.22
CA GLN A 196 10.29 9.71 -12.07
C GLN A 196 10.57 11.01 -11.30
N ASP A 197 9.78 11.27 -10.26
CA ASP A 197 9.93 12.45 -9.38
C ASP A 197 11.18 12.33 -8.46
N ARG A 198 11.87 11.19 -8.46
CA ARG A 198 13.02 10.88 -7.58
C ARG A 198 14.39 11.04 -8.23
N GLN A 199 14.50 11.65 -9.42
CA GLN A 199 15.78 11.99 -10.06
C GLN A 199 16.77 10.83 -10.10
N LEU A 200 16.34 9.68 -10.62
CA LEU A 200 17.14 8.47 -10.69
C LEU A 200 18.19 8.58 -11.81
N GLU A 201 19.41 8.09 -11.55
CA GLU A 201 20.50 8.07 -12.53
C GLU A 201 20.63 6.72 -13.23
N LEU A 202 20.18 5.64 -12.58
CA LEU A 202 20.25 4.29 -13.13
C LEU A 202 19.07 3.45 -12.61
N LEU A 203 18.35 2.79 -13.52
CA LEU A 203 17.39 1.73 -13.16
C LEU A 203 17.99 0.36 -13.47
N LEU A 204 17.77 -0.56 -12.54
CA LEU A 204 18.31 -1.91 -12.54
C LEU A 204 17.16 -2.91 -12.45
N PRO A 205 16.66 -3.40 -13.59
CA PRO A 205 15.52 -4.29 -13.64
C PRO A 205 15.92 -5.75 -13.36
N SER A 206 15.02 -6.54 -12.76
CA SER A 206 15.26 -7.98 -12.57
C SER A 206 15.32 -8.74 -13.90
N HIS A 207 14.85 -8.15 -15.01
CA HIS A 207 15.03 -8.69 -16.35
C HIS A 207 15.39 -7.60 -17.35
N GLY A 208 16.34 -7.92 -18.26
CA GLY A 208 16.83 -6.99 -19.27
C GLY A 208 18.17 -6.36 -18.88
N ASP A 209 18.51 -5.28 -19.57
CA ASP A 209 19.77 -4.57 -19.34
C ASP A 209 19.59 -3.38 -18.37
N PRO A 210 20.63 -2.97 -17.63
CA PRO A 210 20.66 -1.70 -16.91
C PRO A 210 20.22 -0.52 -17.79
N ILE A 211 19.40 0.38 -17.24
CA ILE A 211 18.77 1.48 -17.98
C ILE A 211 19.40 2.82 -17.53
N PRO A 212 20.34 3.39 -18.30
CA PRO A 212 21.06 4.63 -17.94
C PRO A 212 20.28 5.91 -18.22
N ASP A 213 19.15 5.83 -18.94
CA ASP A 213 18.20 6.93 -19.10
C ASP A 213 16.83 6.51 -18.51
N PRO A 214 16.69 6.55 -17.17
CA PRO A 214 15.44 6.20 -16.50
C PRO A 214 14.25 7.00 -17.02
N LYS A 215 14.45 8.30 -17.27
CA LYS A 215 13.37 9.21 -17.66
C LYS A 215 12.77 8.80 -19.00
N ALA A 216 13.58 8.65 -20.04
CA ALA A 216 13.08 8.29 -21.36
C ALA A 216 12.44 6.89 -21.38
N ALA A 217 13.00 5.94 -20.62
CA ALA A 217 12.46 4.60 -20.49
C ALA A 217 11.07 4.58 -19.82
N ILE A 218 10.92 5.35 -18.73
CA ILE A 218 9.66 5.53 -17.99
C ILE A 218 8.62 6.22 -18.87
N ASP A 219 8.97 7.35 -19.51
CA ASP A 219 8.06 8.13 -20.35
C ASP A 219 7.43 7.24 -21.44
N LEU A 220 8.25 6.44 -22.12
CA LEU A 220 7.78 5.52 -23.16
C LEU A 220 6.88 4.41 -22.63
N LEU A 221 7.15 3.89 -21.42
CA LEU A 221 6.31 2.86 -20.81
C LEU A 221 4.96 3.43 -20.37
N VAL A 222 4.97 4.61 -19.74
CA VAL A 222 3.76 5.35 -19.33
C VAL A 222 2.89 5.67 -20.55
N GLU A 223 3.48 6.15 -21.65
CA GLU A 223 2.76 6.41 -22.91
C GLU A 223 2.02 5.16 -23.41
N ARG A 224 2.72 4.03 -23.50
CA ARG A 224 2.16 2.75 -24.00
C ARG A 224 1.08 2.19 -23.08
N PHE A 225 1.31 2.22 -21.78
CA PHE A 225 0.34 1.77 -20.79
C PHE A 225 -0.90 2.66 -20.76
N TRP A 226 -0.72 3.98 -20.90
CA TRP A 226 -1.85 4.88 -21.00
C TRP A 226 -2.67 4.61 -22.26
N GLU A 227 -2.02 4.42 -23.41
CA GLU A 227 -2.72 4.05 -24.65
C GLU A 227 -3.53 2.75 -24.47
N LEU A 228 -2.94 1.74 -23.82
CA LEU A 228 -3.64 0.49 -23.50
C LEU A 228 -4.86 0.71 -22.60
N LEU A 229 -4.72 1.49 -21.52
CA LEU A 229 -5.82 1.81 -20.60
C LEU A 229 -6.96 2.55 -21.32
N GLN A 230 -6.63 3.51 -22.20
CA GLN A 230 -7.61 4.22 -23.01
C GLN A 230 -8.37 3.29 -23.95
N ARG A 231 -7.66 2.38 -24.65
CA ARG A 231 -8.28 1.38 -25.53
C ARG A 231 -9.18 0.41 -24.76
N ARG A 232 -8.80 0.06 -23.53
CA ARG A 232 -9.58 -0.82 -22.63
C ARG A 232 -10.69 -0.09 -21.86
N LYS A 233 -10.71 1.26 -21.89
CA LYS A 233 -11.60 2.12 -21.09
C LYS A 233 -11.53 1.82 -19.59
N GLN A 234 -10.32 1.53 -19.09
CA GLN A 234 -10.07 1.22 -17.69
C GLN A 234 -9.28 2.34 -17.03
N ASN A 235 -9.56 2.63 -15.76
CA ASN A 235 -8.95 3.71 -14.99
C ASN A 235 -8.94 5.09 -15.72
N PRO A 236 -10.07 5.57 -16.30
CA PRO A 236 -10.09 6.80 -17.10
C PRO A 236 -9.73 8.06 -16.30
N ARG A 237 -9.84 8.00 -14.97
CA ARG A 237 -9.54 9.12 -14.05
C ARG A 237 -8.14 9.05 -13.45
N LEU A 238 -7.26 8.14 -13.87
CA LEU A 238 -5.95 7.90 -13.25
C LEU A 238 -5.13 9.20 -13.06
N PHE A 239 -4.88 9.93 -14.14
CA PHE A 239 -4.13 11.20 -14.08
C PHE A 239 -4.88 12.28 -13.30
N GLN A 240 -6.21 12.35 -13.44
CA GLN A 240 -7.03 13.30 -12.68
C GLN A 240 -6.93 13.07 -11.17
N LEU A 241 -6.98 11.80 -10.74
CA LEU A 241 -6.89 11.43 -9.33
C LEU A 241 -5.47 11.61 -8.79
N ARG A 242 -4.43 11.37 -9.61
CA ARG A 242 -3.05 11.68 -9.24
C ARG A 242 -2.84 13.18 -9.03
N GLU A 243 -3.33 14.00 -9.96
CA GLU A 243 -3.12 15.46 -9.92
C GLU A 243 -3.96 16.13 -8.82
N ARG A 244 -5.18 15.66 -8.59
CA ARG A 244 -6.12 16.24 -7.62
C ARG A 244 -6.80 15.13 -6.81
N PRO A 245 -6.07 14.45 -5.90
CA PRO A 245 -6.64 13.36 -5.11
C PRO A 245 -7.66 13.86 -4.08
N TYR A 246 -7.59 15.13 -3.68
CA TYR A 246 -8.49 15.73 -2.69
C TYR A 246 -9.35 16.82 -3.34
N GLN A 247 -10.56 16.99 -2.81
CA GLN A 247 -11.44 18.12 -3.14
C GLN A 247 -12.13 18.63 -1.87
N PRO A 248 -12.38 19.94 -1.75
CA PRO A 248 -13.30 20.47 -0.74
C PRO A 248 -14.65 19.74 -0.74
N VAL A 249 -15.18 19.44 0.45
CA VAL A 249 -16.55 18.94 0.60
C VAL A 249 -17.53 20.05 0.20
N LEU A 250 -18.56 19.70 -0.58
CA LEU A 250 -19.59 20.64 -1.03
C LEU A 250 -20.85 20.49 -0.16
N PRO A 251 -21.30 21.54 0.53
CA PRO A 251 -22.55 21.50 1.30
C PRO A 251 -23.74 21.19 0.39
N ALA A 252 -24.52 20.15 0.71
CA ALA A 252 -25.62 19.66 -0.13
C ALA A 252 -25.25 19.42 -1.62
N GLY A 253 -23.96 19.21 -1.92
CA GLY A 253 -23.46 19.00 -3.29
C GLY A 253 -23.30 20.28 -4.13
N GLU A 254 -23.54 21.47 -3.58
CA GLU A 254 -23.46 22.76 -4.29
C GLU A 254 -22.59 23.79 -3.52
N GLY A 255 -22.23 24.90 -4.16
CA GLY A 255 -21.53 26.02 -3.52
C GLY A 255 -20.00 25.97 -3.55
N PRO A 256 -19.31 26.88 -2.83
CA PRO A 256 -17.86 27.09 -2.95
C PRO A 256 -16.98 26.01 -2.31
N GLY A 257 -17.57 25.04 -1.60
CA GLY A 257 -16.86 24.01 -0.84
C GLY A 257 -16.25 24.49 0.47
N THR A 258 -15.98 23.56 1.38
CA THR A 258 -15.36 23.83 2.69
C THR A 258 -13.85 23.95 2.57
N PRO A 259 -13.23 25.09 2.91
CA PRO A 259 -11.77 25.19 2.89
C PRO A 259 -11.07 24.20 3.83
N HIS A 260 -11.71 23.81 4.94
CA HIS A 260 -11.06 22.98 5.97
C HIS A 260 -11.50 21.51 6.00
N LEU A 261 -12.44 21.10 5.15
CA LEU A 261 -12.84 19.70 5.05
C LEU A 261 -12.71 19.20 3.61
N LEU A 262 -11.88 18.18 3.42
CA LEU A 262 -11.61 17.59 2.12
C LEU A 262 -12.19 16.18 2.04
N MET A 263 -12.71 15.82 0.87
CA MET A 263 -13.02 14.45 0.50
C MET A 263 -11.85 13.86 -0.28
N HIS A 264 -11.45 12.65 0.10
CA HIS A 264 -10.44 11.89 -0.61
C HIS A 264 -11.08 11.13 -1.79
N ARG A 265 -10.67 11.46 -3.02
CA ARG A 265 -11.31 11.01 -4.27
C ARG A 265 -10.69 9.74 -4.85
N ALA A 266 -9.50 9.36 -4.38
CA ALA A 266 -8.74 8.21 -4.86
C ALA A 266 -8.85 6.97 -3.95
N SER A 267 -9.42 7.16 -2.76
CA SER A 267 -9.67 6.10 -1.77
C SER A 267 -10.84 5.20 -2.18
N MET A 268 -10.81 3.94 -1.72
CA MET A 268 -11.94 3.02 -1.81
C MET A 268 -13.07 3.36 -0.83
N ALA A 269 -12.69 3.69 0.41
CA ALA A 269 -13.62 4.09 1.47
C ALA A 269 -13.94 5.59 1.39
N ASN A 270 -15.05 5.98 2.02
CA ASN A 270 -15.42 7.38 2.28
C ASN A 270 -14.43 8.00 3.28
N SER A 271 -13.29 8.47 2.78
CA SER A 271 -12.20 9.06 3.56
C SER A 271 -12.21 10.58 3.44
N TYR A 272 -12.02 11.26 4.57
CA TYR A 272 -12.03 12.72 4.66
C TYR A 272 -10.79 13.23 5.39
N VAL A 273 -10.44 14.50 5.13
CA VAL A 273 -9.35 15.19 5.81
C VAL A 273 -9.87 16.49 6.40
N LEU A 274 -9.77 16.63 7.72
CA LEU A 274 -10.03 17.87 8.43
C LEU A 274 -8.69 18.62 8.59
N LEU A 275 -8.62 19.83 8.04
CA LEU A 275 -7.44 20.69 8.08
C LEU A 275 -7.56 21.69 9.23
N SER A 276 -6.49 21.89 9.97
CA SER A 276 -6.39 22.90 11.03
C SER A 276 -5.59 24.10 10.57
N GLU A 277 -5.91 25.29 11.09
CA GLU A 277 -5.14 26.53 10.96
C GLU A 277 -3.68 26.38 11.45
N SER A 278 -3.40 25.36 12.27
CA SER A 278 -2.04 25.02 12.72
C SER A 278 -1.16 24.37 11.65
N GLY A 279 -1.70 24.04 10.47
CA GLY A 279 -1.02 23.27 9.42
C GLY A 279 -1.06 21.75 9.67
N LYS A 280 -1.84 21.29 10.65
CA LYS A 280 -2.07 19.86 10.90
C LYS A 280 -3.30 19.35 10.15
N ALA A 281 -3.31 18.06 9.85
CA ALA A 281 -4.43 17.34 9.27
C ALA A 281 -4.85 16.16 10.15
N LEU A 282 -6.16 15.91 10.22
CA LEU A 282 -6.76 14.70 10.77
C LEU A 282 -7.49 13.95 9.65
N PHE A 283 -7.15 12.68 9.45
CA PHE A 283 -7.91 11.79 8.57
C PHE A 283 -9.08 11.17 9.32
N ILE A 284 -10.26 11.19 8.69
CA ILE A 284 -11.37 10.32 9.06
C ILE A 284 -11.38 9.18 8.04
N ASP A 285 -11.09 7.98 8.53
CA ASP A 285 -10.81 6.77 7.74
C ASP A 285 -9.57 6.88 6.83
N PHE A 286 -8.71 5.86 6.86
CA PHE A 286 -7.55 5.73 5.98
C PHE A 286 -7.17 4.25 5.77
N GLY A 287 -7.79 3.62 4.78
CA GLY A 287 -7.44 2.27 4.34
C GLY A 287 -6.60 2.29 3.07
N TYR A 288 -7.27 2.17 1.91
CA TYR A 288 -6.60 2.12 0.61
C TYR A 288 -6.51 3.51 -0.03
N ASP A 289 -5.36 4.17 0.11
CA ASP A 289 -5.11 5.56 -0.32
C ASP A 289 -5.34 5.83 -1.82
N PHE A 290 -4.73 5.03 -2.70
CA PHE A 290 -4.85 5.22 -4.14
C PHE A 290 -5.16 3.90 -4.84
N VAL A 291 -6.41 3.73 -5.26
CA VAL A 291 -6.91 2.45 -5.76
C VAL A 291 -7.03 2.45 -7.28
N THR A 292 -6.32 1.53 -7.93
CA THR A 292 -6.43 1.26 -9.38
C THR A 292 -7.35 0.08 -9.71
N GLY A 293 -7.97 -0.47 -8.66
CA GLY A 293 -8.83 -1.65 -8.61
C GLY A 293 -8.34 -2.62 -7.53
N ILE A 294 -9.23 -3.52 -7.09
CA ILE A 294 -8.93 -4.50 -6.03
C ILE A 294 -8.58 -5.84 -6.66
N ALA A 295 -7.39 -6.35 -6.36
CA ALA A 295 -6.91 -7.63 -6.88
C ALA A 295 -7.78 -8.79 -6.39
N ALA A 296 -7.90 -9.85 -7.21
CA ALA A 296 -8.70 -11.01 -6.86
C ALA A 296 -8.13 -11.74 -5.62
N GLY A 297 -9.02 -12.12 -4.71
CA GLY A 297 -8.69 -12.73 -3.42
C GLY A 297 -8.86 -11.75 -2.26
N SER A 298 -8.58 -12.23 -1.05
CA SER A 298 -8.61 -11.47 0.20
C SER A 298 -7.45 -11.87 1.11
N ASP A 299 -6.38 -12.41 0.52
CA ASP A 299 -5.10 -12.58 1.20
C ASP A 299 -4.34 -11.26 1.25
N ARG A 300 -3.33 -11.19 2.13
CA ARG A 300 -2.49 -10.00 2.30
C ARG A 300 -1.90 -9.51 0.98
N ALA A 301 -1.40 -10.42 0.15
CA ALA A 301 -0.84 -10.04 -1.13
C ALA A 301 -1.90 -9.48 -2.08
N ALA A 302 -3.20 -9.62 -1.84
CA ALA A 302 -4.25 -8.99 -2.65
C ALA A 302 -4.61 -7.57 -2.19
N ARG A 303 -3.99 -7.05 -1.12
CA ARG A 303 -4.29 -5.74 -0.51
C ARG A 303 -3.03 -4.90 -0.41
N ARG A 304 -3.11 -3.66 -0.88
CA ARG A 304 -1.97 -2.73 -0.92
C ARG A 304 -2.39 -1.35 -0.40
N PRO A 305 -2.26 -1.08 0.91
CA PRO A 305 -2.25 0.30 1.39
C PRO A 305 -1.04 1.03 0.81
N TRP A 306 -1.17 2.34 0.65
CA TRP A 306 -0.15 3.21 0.07
C TRP A 306 -0.20 4.60 0.72
N LEU A 307 0.78 5.47 0.46
CA LEU A 307 0.81 6.88 0.89
C LEU A 307 1.02 7.81 -0.30
N TYR A 308 0.58 7.37 -1.48
CA TYR A 308 0.84 8.01 -2.76
C TYR A 308 0.27 9.43 -2.85
N THR A 309 -0.88 9.69 -2.23
CA THR A 309 -1.53 11.00 -2.34
C THR A 309 -1.03 12.03 -1.34
N LEU A 310 -0.29 11.62 -0.30
CA LEU A 310 0.14 12.50 0.78
C LEU A 310 1.01 13.68 0.30
N PRO A 311 1.98 13.51 -0.61
CA PRO A 311 2.74 14.64 -1.13
C PRO A 311 1.84 15.71 -1.78
N ALA A 312 0.79 15.27 -2.49
CA ALA A 312 -0.18 16.19 -3.10
C ALA A 312 -1.02 16.91 -2.04
N LEU A 313 -1.46 16.22 -0.97
CA LEU A 313 -2.15 16.84 0.15
C LEU A 313 -1.30 17.96 0.78
N LYS A 314 -0.05 17.64 1.13
CA LYS A 314 0.90 18.57 1.74
C LYS A 314 1.16 19.79 0.86
N ALA A 315 1.42 19.56 -0.43
CA ALA A 315 1.73 20.65 -1.36
C ALA A 315 0.51 21.53 -1.71
N GLN A 316 -0.69 20.95 -1.86
CA GLN A 316 -1.87 21.67 -2.34
C GLN A 316 -2.63 22.39 -1.22
N PHE A 317 -2.51 21.92 0.02
CA PHE A 317 -3.28 22.41 1.18
C PHE A 317 -2.38 22.84 2.36
N ASP A 318 -1.08 23.04 2.11
CA ASP A 318 -0.08 23.49 3.09
C ASP A 318 -0.03 22.66 4.39
N VAL A 319 -0.36 21.37 4.29
CA VAL A 319 -0.32 20.45 5.42
C VAL A 319 1.14 20.15 5.79
N GLN A 320 1.51 20.47 7.02
CA GLN A 320 2.84 20.25 7.59
C GLN A 320 2.94 18.91 8.32
N LYS A 321 1.83 18.44 8.93
CA LYS A 321 1.79 17.19 9.68
C LYS A 321 0.43 16.50 9.56
N ILE A 322 0.45 15.20 9.31
CA ILE A 322 -0.72 14.33 9.47
C ILE A 322 -0.73 13.85 10.92
N ASP A 323 -1.51 14.54 11.75
CA ASP A 323 -1.42 14.42 13.21
C ASP A 323 -2.19 13.21 13.73
N VAL A 324 -3.40 12.99 13.21
CA VAL A 324 -4.33 11.95 13.67
C VAL A 324 -4.97 11.22 12.50
N VAL A 325 -5.19 9.92 12.64
CA VAL A 325 -6.17 9.15 11.87
C VAL A 325 -7.23 8.61 12.84
N LEU A 326 -8.50 8.83 12.50
CA LEU A 326 -9.67 8.47 13.27
C LEU A 326 -10.60 7.61 12.40
N PRO A 327 -10.52 6.28 12.46
CA PRO A 327 -11.44 5.42 11.75
C PRO A 327 -12.86 5.50 12.33
N THR A 328 -13.87 5.31 11.47
CA THR A 328 -15.28 5.19 11.83
C THR A 328 -15.63 3.77 12.27
N HIS A 329 -14.92 2.77 11.74
CA HIS A 329 -15.05 1.36 12.11
C HIS A 329 -13.82 0.55 11.68
N TYR A 330 -13.86 -0.78 11.89
CA TYR A 330 -12.68 -1.65 11.84
C TYR A 330 -12.40 -2.33 10.49
N HIS A 331 -13.19 -2.06 9.45
CA HIS A 331 -13.02 -2.75 8.16
C HIS A 331 -11.75 -2.32 7.43
N ASP A 332 -11.17 -3.24 6.66
CA ASP A 332 -9.85 -3.09 6.04
C ASP A 332 -9.74 -1.88 5.12
N ASP A 333 -10.78 -1.59 4.34
CA ASP A 333 -10.84 -0.41 3.47
C ASP A 333 -10.87 0.93 4.20
N HIS A 334 -11.14 0.93 5.52
CA HIS A 334 -11.06 2.11 6.39
C HIS A 334 -9.77 2.16 7.24
N VAL A 335 -9.08 1.03 7.44
CA VAL A 335 -7.95 0.96 8.42
C VAL A 335 -6.63 0.41 7.88
N ALA A 336 -6.60 -0.19 6.69
CA ALA A 336 -5.40 -0.84 6.12
C ALA A 336 -4.16 0.06 6.10
N GLY A 337 -4.33 1.38 5.89
CA GLY A 337 -3.24 2.35 5.83
C GLY A 337 -2.82 2.92 7.18
N CYS A 338 -3.52 2.62 8.28
CA CYS A 338 -3.25 3.22 9.60
C CYS A 338 -1.85 2.89 10.11
N ASN A 339 -1.42 1.62 10.01
CA ASN A 339 -0.06 1.21 10.40
C ASN A 339 1.03 1.90 9.57
N LEU A 340 0.72 2.19 8.30
CA LEU A 340 1.64 2.86 7.38
C LEU A 340 1.78 4.34 7.74
N LEU A 341 0.66 5.04 7.98
CA LEU A 341 0.65 6.42 8.48
C LEU A 341 1.40 6.53 9.81
N HIS A 342 1.09 5.66 10.77
CA HIS A 342 1.72 5.68 12.09
C HIS A 342 3.24 5.55 11.98
N ARG A 343 3.73 4.59 11.21
CA ARG A 343 5.17 4.32 11.06
C ARG A 343 5.91 5.41 10.28
N VAL A 344 5.31 5.94 9.21
CA VAL A 344 6.01 6.83 8.26
C VAL A 344 5.84 8.30 8.62
N GLU A 345 4.63 8.70 9.02
CA GLU A 345 4.27 10.10 9.31
C GLU A 345 4.23 10.40 10.82
N GLY A 346 4.37 9.37 11.67
CA GLY A 346 4.21 9.53 13.12
C GLY A 346 2.79 9.89 13.53
N THR A 347 1.80 9.56 12.68
CA THR A 347 0.38 9.84 12.90
C THR A 347 -0.15 9.05 14.08
N GLN A 348 -0.92 9.70 14.95
CA GLN A 348 -1.59 9.02 16.05
C GLN A 348 -2.83 8.28 15.54
N VAL A 349 -3.01 7.03 15.95
CA VAL A 349 -4.24 6.28 15.70
C VAL A 349 -5.19 6.49 16.86
N TRP A 350 -6.27 7.22 16.61
CA TRP A 350 -7.36 7.38 17.56
C TRP A 350 -8.50 6.44 17.15
N ALA A 351 -9.05 5.69 18.10
CA ALA A 351 -10.15 4.77 17.81
C ALA A 351 -11.21 4.81 18.90
N ALA A 352 -12.45 4.58 18.52
CA ALA A 352 -13.55 4.48 19.48
C ALA A 352 -13.34 3.30 20.42
N GLU A 353 -13.71 3.46 21.69
CA GLU A 353 -13.64 2.37 22.67
C GLU A 353 -14.46 1.13 22.26
N SER A 354 -15.46 1.29 21.39
CA SER A 354 -16.30 0.20 20.88
C SER A 354 -15.56 -0.80 19.99
N PHE A 355 -14.48 -0.39 19.31
CA PHE A 355 -13.72 -1.27 18.39
C PHE A 355 -12.20 -1.19 18.54
N ALA A 356 -11.66 -0.40 19.47
CA ALA A 356 -10.21 -0.31 19.67
C ALA A 356 -9.54 -1.68 19.89
N ASP A 357 -10.15 -2.58 20.70
CA ASP A 357 -9.57 -3.93 20.92
C ASP A 357 -9.62 -4.81 19.67
N ILE A 358 -10.56 -4.58 18.74
CA ILE A 358 -10.60 -5.27 17.44
C ILE A 358 -9.38 -4.88 16.60
N LEU A 359 -9.01 -3.60 16.61
CA LEU A 359 -7.83 -3.11 15.90
C LEU A 359 -6.52 -3.64 16.51
N GLU A 360 -6.41 -3.63 17.84
CA GLU A 360 -5.19 -4.07 18.52
C GLU A 360 -5.04 -5.59 18.55
N ASN A 361 -6.15 -6.34 18.47
CA ASN A 361 -6.17 -7.78 18.63
C ASN A 361 -7.11 -8.48 17.61
N PRO A 362 -6.95 -8.28 16.28
CA PRO A 362 -7.91 -8.76 15.28
C PRO A 362 -8.11 -10.28 15.36
N ALA A 363 -7.05 -11.05 15.62
CA ALA A 363 -7.11 -12.51 15.75
C ALA A 363 -7.99 -13.04 16.91
N ARG A 364 -8.44 -12.19 17.84
CA ARG A 364 -9.38 -12.58 18.91
C ARG A 364 -10.85 -12.58 18.46
N TYR A 365 -11.11 -12.11 17.25
CA TYR A 365 -12.46 -11.86 16.74
C TYR A 365 -12.76 -12.74 15.53
N ASP A 366 -13.98 -13.26 15.51
CA ASP A 366 -14.61 -13.85 14.33
C ASP A 366 -15.56 -12.80 13.75
N LEU A 367 -14.99 -11.93 12.90
CA LEU A 367 -15.64 -10.82 12.20
C LEU A 367 -15.06 -10.75 10.78
N PRO A 368 -15.84 -10.31 9.78
CA PRO A 368 -15.33 -10.12 8.43
C PRO A 368 -14.50 -8.84 8.34
N CYS A 369 -13.73 -8.69 7.25
CA CYS A 369 -12.98 -7.47 6.90
C CYS A 369 -11.92 -7.03 7.94
N LEU A 370 -11.41 -7.95 8.76
CA LEU A 370 -10.33 -7.64 9.71
C LEU A 370 -9.01 -7.41 8.98
N TRP A 371 -8.28 -6.37 9.35
CA TRP A 371 -6.92 -6.17 8.88
C TRP A 371 -5.97 -7.22 9.50
N TYR A 372 -4.98 -7.64 8.71
CA TYR A 372 -4.11 -8.76 9.07
C TYR A 372 -3.22 -8.46 10.27
N ASP A 373 -2.72 -7.22 10.36
CA ASP A 373 -1.79 -6.82 11.41
C ASP A 373 -2.53 -6.08 12.53
N PRO A 374 -2.17 -6.31 13.80
CA PRO A 374 -2.53 -5.43 14.89
C PRO A 374 -2.23 -3.96 14.55
N ILE A 375 -3.18 -3.08 14.85
CA ILE A 375 -3.04 -1.63 14.72
C ILE A 375 -2.96 -1.06 16.15
N PRO A 376 -1.83 -0.45 16.55
CA PRO A 376 -1.71 0.15 17.87
C PRO A 376 -2.63 1.36 17.96
N VAL A 377 -3.45 1.43 19.02
CA VAL A 377 -4.35 2.56 19.27
C VAL A 377 -3.70 3.48 20.30
N ASP A 378 -3.20 4.63 19.85
CA ASP A 378 -2.55 5.63 20.70
C ASP A 378 -3.54 6.28 21.68
N ARG A 379 -4.80 6.43 21.25
CA ARG A 379 -5.88 7.00 22.07
C ARG A 379 -7.20 6.28 21.86
N ARG A 380 -7.72 5.67 22.92
CA ARG A 380 -9.07 5.14 22.97
C ARG A 380 -10.05 6.25 23.34
N LEU A 381 -11.03 6.49 22.49
CA LEU A 381 -11.97 7.60 22.62
C LEU A 381 -13.32 7.13 23.19
N PRO A 382 -13.85 7.78 24.24
CA PRO A 382 -15.16 7.45 24.79
C PRO A 382 -16.28 7.93 23.86
N LEU A 383 -17.43 7.24 23.90
CA LEU A 383 -18.61 7.64 23.14
C LEU A 383 -19.42 8.71 23.85
N GLY A 384 -20.02 9.63 23.07
CA GLY A 384 -20.93 10.68 23.54
C GLY A 384 -20.26 11.80 24.35
N GLN A 385 -18.92 11.88 24.35
CA GLN A 385 -18.16 12.91 25.07
C GLN A 385 -17.38 13.78 24.08
N PRO A 386 -17.26 15.10 24.35
CA PRO A 386 -16.49 16.00 23.51
C PRO A 386 -14.99 15.71 23.62
N ILE A 387 -14.32 15.66 22.47
CA ILE A 387 -12.89 15.40 22.33
C ILE A 387 -12.29 16.58 21.55
N ALA A 388 -11.38 17.30 22.20
CA ALA A 388 -10.65 18.38 21.53
C ALA A 388 -9.56 17.81 20.59
N TRP A 389 -9.48 18.38 19.40
CA TRP A 389 -8.35 18.26 18.47
C TRP A 389 -8.14 19.62 17.78
N GLU A 390 -7.01 20.26 18.04
CA GLU A 390 -6.74 21.64 17.64
C GLU A 390 -7.91 22.60 17.98
N GLU A 391 -8.46 23.34 17.01
CA GLU A 391 -9.62 24.21 17.17
C GLU A 391 -10.97 23.48 17.15
N TYR A 392 -10.97 22.19 16.83
CA TYR A 392 -12.19 21.40 16.67
C TYR A 392 -12.58 20.66 17.94
N THR A 393 -13.89 20.51 18.12
CA THR A 393 -14.48 19.58 19.09
C THR A 393 -15.17 18.46 18.35
N LEU A 394 -14.67 17.24 18.51
CA LEU A 394 -15.22 16.03 17.92
C LEU A 394 -16.09 15.31 18.95
N THR A 395 -17.20 14.70 18.53
CA THR A 395 -17.99 13.79 19.36
C THR A 395 -18.27 12.50 18.61
N LEU A 396 -17.92 11.36 19.20
CA LEU A 396 -18.18 10.04 18.61
C LEU A 396 -19.54 9.52 19.11
N HIS A 397 -20.45 9.20 18.19
CA HIS A 397 -21.75 8.62 18.51
C HIS A 397 -21.80 7.16 18.09
N PRO A 398 -22.40 6.26 18.88
CA PRO A 398 -22.72 4.92 18.40
C PRO A 398 -23.56 5.02 17.12
N LEU A 399 -23.12 4.37 16.06
CA LEU A 399 -23.85 4.26 14.79
C LEU A 399 -23.88 2.78 14.36
N PRO A 400 -24.54 1.90 15.12
CA PRO A 400 -24.62 0.51 14.75
C PRO A 400 -25.46 0.35 13.47
N GLY A 401 -25.20 -0.70 12.70
CA GLY A 401 -25.99 -1.07 11.52
C GLY A 401 -25.12 -1.69 10.44
N HIS A 402 -24.16 -0.92 9.91
CA HIS A 402 -23.14 -1.50 9.03
C HIS A 402 -22.27 -2.52 9.78
N THR A 403 -21.82 -2.11 10.96
CA THR A 403 -21.31 -3.02 11.99
C THR A 403 -21.87 -2.64 13.35
N ARG A 404 -21.92 -3.60 14.28
CA ARG A 404 -22.31 -3.33 15.67
C ARG A 404 -21.47 -2.25 16.35
N TYR A 405 -20.21 -2.10 15.93
CA TYR A 405 -19.21 -1.32 16.64
C TYR A 405 -18.96 0.06 16.02
N ALA A 406 -19.52 0.33 14.84
CA ALA A 406 -19.30 1.55 14.08
C ALA A 406 -19.75 2.80 14.85
N VAL A 407 -19.07 3.91 14.56
CA VAL A 407 -19.37 5.22 15.13
C VAL A 407 -19.55 6.26 14.04
N ALA A 408 -20.39 7.25 14.33
CA ALA A 408 -20.40 8.51 13.61
C ALA A 408 -19.46 9.51 14.29
N VAL A 409 -18.76 10.33 13.53
CA VAL A 409 -17.92 11.41 14.06
C VAL A 409 -18.59 12.75 13.75
N GLU A 410 -19.08 13.42 14.80
CA GLU A 410 -19.70 14.75 14.73
C GLU A 410 -18.65 15.83 14.99
N PHE A 411 -18.68 16.90 14.19
CA PHE A 411 -17.88 18.11 14.40
C PHE A 411 -18.48 19.31 13.65
N GLU A 412 -18.05 20.52 13.99
CA GLU A 412 -18.39 21.75 13.24
C GLU A 412 -17.15 22.29 12.51
N VAL A 413 -17.30 22.62 11.23
CA VAL A 413 -16.22 23.14 10.38
C VAL A 413 -16.79 24.16 9.39
N ASP A 414 -16.14 25.32 9.23
CA ASP A 414 -16.57 26.37 8.30
C ASP A 414 -18.04 26.82 8.48
N GLY A 415 -18.56 26.72 9.72
CA GLY A 415 -19.94 27.05 10.05
C GLY A 415 -20.96 25.96 9.71
N LEU A 416 -20.51 24.78 9.31
CA LEU A 416 -21.32 23.61 9.01
C LEU A 416 -21.20 22.56 10.11
N ARG A 417 -22.32 21.93 10.45
CA ARG A 417 -22.36 20.73 11.27
C ARG A 417 -22.23 19.49 10.41
N VAL A 418 -21.13 18.75 10.62
CA VAL A 418 -20.78 17.57 9.83
C VAL A 418 -20.93 16.32 10.68
N LEU A 419 -21.41 15.25 10.05
CA LEU A 419 -21.45 13.91 10.62
C LEU A 419 -20.83 12.92 9.63
N ALA A 420 -19.59 12.48 9.90
CA ALA A 420 -18.97 11.40 9.13
C ALA A 420 -19.52 10.06 9.62
N THR A 421 -20.16 9.30 8.72
CA THR A 421 -20.97 8.12 9.09
C THR A 421 -20.38 6.78 8.62
N GLY A 422 -19.22 6.82 7.97
CA GLY A 422 -18.59 5.65 7.37
C GLY A 422 -19.52 4.99 6.35
N ASP A 423 -19.71 3.68 6.51
CA ASP A 423 -20.40 2.82 5.55
C ASP A 423 -21.86 2.53 5.91
N GLN A 424 -22.47 3.31 6.81
CA GLN A 424 -23.83 3.06 7.30
C GLN A 424 -24.87 2.96 6.17
N TYR A 425 -24.72 3.78 5.13
CA TYR A 425 -25.60 3.78 3.96
C TYR A 425 -24.79 3.76 2.66
N GLN A 426 -25.38 3.21 1.62
CA GLN A 426 -24.81 3.08 0.28
C GLN A 426 -25.74 3.66 -0.80
N GLY A 427 -25.23 3.66 -2.03
CA GLY A 427 -25.91 4.17 -3.22
C GLY A 427 -25.75 5.68 -3.40
N ASP A 428 -25.96 6.17 -4.63
CA ASP A 428 -25.76 7.58 -4.98
C ASP A 428 -26.64 8.53 -4.14
N GLU A 429 -27.81 8.06 -3.69
CA GLU A 429 -28.72 8.80 -2.82
C GLU A 429 -28.39 8.66 -1.33
N GLY A 430 -27.49 7.73 -0.94
CA GLY A 430 -27.13 7.48 0.46
C GLY A 430 -28.27 6.90 1.29
N LEU A 431 -29.21 6.18 0.66
CA LEU A 431 -30.41 5.66 1.33
C LEU A 431 -30.45 4.13 1.41
N ILE A 432 -29.53 3.43 0.73
CA ILE A 432 -29.52 1.97 0.71
C ILE A 432 -28.86 1.47 1.99
N TRP A 433 -29.55 0.59 2.71
CA TRP A 433 -29.00 -0.01 3.93
C TRP A 433 -27.85 -0.95 3.58
N ASN A 434 -26.71 -0.75 4.24
CA ASN A 434 -25.50 -1.53 4.03
C ASN A 434 -25.22 -2.42 5.25
N TYR A 435 -25.97 -3.50 5.46
CA TYR A 435 -25.74 -4.41 6.58
C TYR A 435 -25.24 -5.78 6.12
N VAL A 436 -24.40 -6.39 6.96
CA VAL A 436 -23.97 -7.78 6.83
C VAL A 436 -24.22 -8.48 8.17
N TYR A 437 -24.90 -9.63 8.16
CA TYR A 437 -25.24 -10.34 9.41
C TYR A 437 -24.02 -10.70 10.26
N GLN A 438 -22.89 -11.05 9.63
CA GLN A 438 -21.64 -11.36 10.33
C GLN A 438 -21.01 -10.14 11.01
N ASN A 439 -21.38 -8.91 10.64
CA ASN A 439 -21.02 -7.69 11.35
C ASN A 439 -21.84 -7.44 12.63
N ARG A 440 -22.70 -8.40 13.01
CA ARG A 440 -23.47 -8.45 14.27
C ARG A 440 -24.49 -7.32 14.44
N TYR A 441 -25.06 -6.81 13.35
CA TYR A 441 -26.13 -5.80 13.41
C TYR A 441 -27.42 -6.38 14.03
N THR A 442 -28.27 -5.50 14.57
CA THR A 442 -29.58 -5.83 15.14
C THR A 442 -30.71 -5.07 14.46
N VAL A 443 -31.95 -5.57 14.56
CA VAL A 443 -33.13 -5.02 13.88
C VAL A 443 -33.40 -3.53 14.22
N GLY A 444 -32.99 -3.08 15.42
CA GLY A 444 -33.19 -1.70 15.88
C GLY A 444 -32.13 -0.71 15.40
N ASP A 445 -31.03 -1.18 14.80
CA ASP A 445 -29.84 -0.37 14.55
C ASP A 445 -30.12 0.81 13.59
N TYR A 446 -30.76 0.56 12.45
CA TYR A 446 -31.08 1.63 11.50
C TYR A 446 -32.09 2.65 12.04
N ALA A 447 -33.02 2.22 12.90
CA ALA A 447 -33.92 3.15 13.57
C ALA A 447 -33.16 4.06 14.56
N ALA A 448 -32.15 3.52 15.25
CA ALA A 448 -31.27 4.30 16.11
C ALA A 448 -30.42 5.29 15.29
N SER A 449 -29.90 4.88 14.13
CA SER A 449 -29.17 5.76 13.20
C SER A 449 -30.05 6.90 12.69
N THR A 450 -31.29 6.63 12.28
CA THR A 450 -32.24 7.68 11.89
C THR A 450 -32.53 8.65 13.05
N ALA A 451 -32.72 8.13 14.27
CA ALA A 451 -32.94 8.98 15.44
C ALA A 451 -31.71 9.84 15.79
N LEU A 452 -30.50 9.33 15.57
CA LEU A 452 -29.26 10.11 15.68
C LEU A 452 -29.24 11.24 14.66
N TYR A 453 -29.51 10.96 13.38
CA TYR A 453 -29.48 11.98 12.33
C TYR A 453 -30.51 13.09 12.55
N GLN A 454 -31.71 12.73 12.99
CA GLN A 454 -32.75 13.70 13.35
C GLN A 454 -32.34 14.59 14.54
N ARG A 455 -31.57 14.03 15.49
CA ARG A 455 -31.09 14.76 16.67
C ARG A 455 -29.95 15.72 16.33
N ILE A 456 -28.96 15.25 15.57
CA ILE A 456 -27.78 16.04 15.20
C ILE A 456 -28.15 17.09 14.16
N CYS A 457 -29.00 16.72 13.19
CA CYS A 457 -29.40 17.55 12.05
C CYS A 457 -28.16 18.12 11.33
N PRO A 458 -27.29 17.26 10.75
CA PRO A 458 -26.12 17.73 10.00
C PRO A 458 -26.56 18.50 8.76
N ASP A 459 -25.71 19.44 8.34
CA ASP A 459 -25.93 20.34 7.19
C ASP A 459 -25.69 19.69 5.82
#